data_AF-A0A511V6V9-F1
#
_entry.id   AF-A0A511V6V9-F1
#
_cell.length_a   1.000
_cell.length_b   1.000
_cell.length_c   1.000
_cell.angle_alpha   90.00
_cell.angle_beta   90.00
_cell.angle_gamma   90.00
#
_symmetry.space_group_name_H-M   'P 1'
#
loop_
_entity.id
_entity.type
_entity.pdbx_description
1 polymer ?
#
loop_
_entity_poly.entity_id
_entity_poly.type
_entity_poly.pdbx_seq_one_letter_code
_entity_poly.pdbx_strand_id
1 'polypeptide(L)'
;MYPLEEVLTWEAEMDDSLRQERQILAAYQWMKMDLADRRAVLLQEDAIDVFALDQVDQAIVRVEKLILERNVIIGEKEQAVRNMYRQWRELLQNQQ
;
A
#
# COMPACT_ATOMS: atom_id res chain seq x y z
N MET A 1 10.12 0.85 30.20
CA MET A 1 10.89 1.75 29.30
C MET A 1 11.60 0.85 28.31
N TYR A 2 11.36 0.98 27.01
CA TYR A 2 12.11 0.21 26.02
C TYR A 2 13.53 0.80 25.91
N PRO A 3 14.59 -0.02 25.94
CA PRO A 3 15.95 0.39 25.62
C PRO A 3 16.03 1.10 24.27
N LEU A 4 16.98 2.05 24.14
CA LEU A 4 17.28 2.74 22.87
C LEU A 4 17.47 1.76 21.71
N GLU A 5 18.15 0.64 21.97
CA GLU A 5 18.39 -0.42 20.99
C GLU A 5 17.10 -1.06 20.46
N GLU A 6 16.11 -1.29 21.33
CA GLU A 6 14.83 -1.90 20.93
C GLU A 6 14.03 -0.98 20.01
N VAL A 7 14.11 0.33 20.23
CA VAL A 7 13.39 1.28 19.39
C VAL A 7 14.10 1.54 18.06
N LEU A 8 15.43 1.57 18.04
CA LEU A 8 16.18 1.63 16.78
C LEU A 8 15.91 0.39 15.92
N THR A 9 15.80 -0.78 16.56
CA THR A 9 15.42 -2.03 15.89
C THR A 9 14.00 -1.93 15.34
N TRP A 10 13.06 -1.47 16.15
CA TRP A 10 11.66 -1.29 15.73
C TRP A 10 11.51 -0.28 14.58
N GLU A 11 12.27 0.82 14.60
CA GLU A 11 12.28 1.83 13.54
C GLU A 11 12.77 1.24 12.21
N ALA A 12 13.85 0.46 12.26
CA ALA A 12 14.40 -0.21 11.08
C ALA A 12 13.41 -1.23 10.49
N GLU A 13 12.83 -2.09 11.33
CA GLU A 13 11.82 -3.07 10.91
C GLU A 13 10.58 -2.39 10.30
N MET A 14 10.17 -1.26 10.87
CA MET A 14 9.01 -0.51 10.38
C MET A 14 9.29 0.18 9.05
N ASP A 15 10.49 0.75 8.84
CA ASP A 15 10.86 1.34 7.55
C ASP A 15 10.92 0.28 6.45
N ASP A 16 11.54 -0.87 6.71
CA ASP A 16 11.59 -1.98 5.76
C ASP A 16 10.18 -2.48 5.43
N SER A 17 9.32 -2.61 6.44
CA SER A 17 7.93 -3.01 6.24
C SER A 17 7.15 -1.99 5.41
N LEU A 18 7.26 -0.69 5.72
CA LEU A 18 6.63 0.38 4.94
C LEU A 18 7.12 0.40 3.49
N ARG A 19 8.42 0.17 3.28
CA ARG A 19 9.02 0.08 1.95
C ARG A 19 8.44 -1.07 1.16
N GLN A 20 8.33 -2.25 1.78
CA GLN A 20 7.73 -3.42 1.15
C GLN A 20 6.26 -3.16 0.77
N GLU A 21 5.46 -2.61 1.67
CA GLU A 21 4.05 -2.30 1.39
C GLU A 21 3.90 -1.29 0.24
N ARG A 22 4.77 -0.28 0.17
CA ARG A 22 4.80 0.69 -0.94
C ARG A 22 5.20 0.06 -2.27
N GLN A 23 6.14 -0.88 -2.26
CA GLN A 23 6.50 -1.64 -3.46
C GLN A 23 5.33 -2.50 -3.97
N ILE A 24 4.61 -3.16 -3.06
CA ILE A 24 3.42 -3.94 -3.40
C ILE A 24 2.32 -3.02 -3.96
N LEU A 25 2.07 -1.88 -3.31
CA LEU A 25 1.10 -0.89 -3.79
C LEU A 25 1.46 -0.41 -5.21
N ALA A 26 2.73 -0.09 -5.46
CA ALA A 26 3.19 0.30 -6.79
C ALA A 26 2.92 -0.80 -7.83
N ALA A 27 3.21 -2.06 -7.50
CA ALA A 27 2.93 -3.20 -8.39
C ALA A 27 1.43 -3.31 -8.74
N TYR A 28 0.53 -3.12 -7.77
CA TYR A 28 -0.91 -3.12 -8.03
C TYR A 28 -1.36 -1.93 -8.88
N GLN A 29 -0.78 -0.75 -8.68
CA GLN A 29 -1.05 0.42 -9.52
C GLN A 29 -0.63 0.18 -10.98
N TRP A 30 0.54 -0.44 -11.19
CA TRP A 30 0.98 -0.86 -12.51
C TRP A 30 0.03 -1.89 -13.14
N MET A 31 -0.40 -2.89 -12.37
CA MET A 31 -1.35 -3.90 -12.85
C MET A 31 -2.70 -3.27 -13.25
N LYS A 32 -3.18 -2.27 -12.49
CA LYS A 32 -4.40 -1.53 -12.85
C LYS A 32 -4.25 -0.80 -14.19
N MET A 33 -3.10 -0.17 -14.42
CA MET A 33 -2.83 0.53 -15.67
C MET A 33 -2.80 -0.44 -16.86
N ASP A 34 -2.10 -1.56 -16.73
CA ASP A 34 -2.04 -2.60 -17.77
C ASP A 34 -3.42 -3.17 -18.10
N LEU A 35 -4.25 -3.44 -17.09
CA LEU A 35 -5.63 -3.88 -17.28
C LEU A 35 -6.50 -2.83 -17.97
N ALA A 36 -6.31 -1.54 -17.64
CA ALA A 36 -7.02 -0.45 -18.30
C ALA A 36 -6.63 -0.32 -19.78
N ASP A 37 -5.35 -0.48 -20.09
CA ASP A 37 -4.86 -0.49 -21.47
C ASP A 37 -5.43 -1.70 -22.23
N ARG A 38 -5.44 -2.88 -21.61
CA ARG A 38 -6.04 -4.09 -22.19
C ARG A 38 -7.53 -3.91 -22.47
N ARG A 39 -8.26 -3.29 -21.54
CA ARG A 39 -9.68 -2.94 -21.70
C ARG A 39 -9.88 -2.01 -22.89
N ALA A 40 -9.02 -1.01 -23.06
CA ALA A 40 -9.09 -0.07 -24.17
C ALA A 40 -8.89 -0.77 -25.52
N VAL A 41 -7.96 -1.73 -25.59
CA VAL A 41 -7.73 -2.55 -26.80
C VAL A 41 -8.97 -3.38 -27.14
N LEU A 42 -9.57 -4.09 -26.17
CA LEU A 42 -10.77 -4.92 -26.39
C LEU A 42 -11.97 -4.11 -26.91
N LEU A 43 -12.06 -2.83 -26.54
CA LEU A 43 -13.14 -1.94 -27.00
C LEU A 43 -12.94 -1.41 -28.42
N GLN A 44 -11.75 -1.55 -29.00
CA GLN A 44 -11.45 -1.11 -30.36
C GLN A 44 -11.64 -2.21 -31.41
N GLU A 45 -11.92 -3.44 -30.99
CA GLU A 45 -12.14 -4.57 -31.90
C GLU A 45 -13.47 -4.43 -32.66
N ASP A 46 -13.48 -4.78 -33.95
CA ASP A 46 -14.67 -4.68 -34.82
C ASP A 46 -15.86 -5.52 -34.30
N ALA A 47 -15.58 -6.56 -33.52
CA ALA A 47 -16.55 -7.33 -32.77
C ALA A 47 -16.09 -7.44 -31.31
N ILE A 48 -16.85 -6.83 -30.39
CA ILE A 48 -16.50 -6.81 -28.97
C ILE A 48 -16.74 -8.20 -28.36
N ASP A 49 -15.67 -8.82 -27.87
CA ASP A 49 -15.77 -9.98 -26.98
C ASP A 49 -16.21 -9.52 -25.57
N VAL A 50 -17.52 -9.57 -25.35
CA VAL A 50 -18.16 -9.17 -24.08
C VAL A 50 -17.66 -10.01 -22.90
N PHE A 51 -17.32 -11.29 -23.11
CA PHE A 51 -16.84 -12.15 -22.04
C PHE A 51 -15.42 -11.77 -21.63
N ALA A 52 -14.53 -11.55 -22.59
CA ALA A 52 -13.18 -11.06 -22.30
C ALA A 52 -13.22 -9.68 -21.62
N LEU A 53 -14.12 -8.79 -22.04
CA LEU A 53 -14.28 -7.47 -21.44
C LEU A 53 -14.75 -7.56 -19.97
N ASP A 54 -15.75 -8.39 -19.68
CA ASP A 54 -16.23 -8.61 -18.30
C ASP A 54 -15.13 -9.19 -17.40
N GLN A 55 -14.31 -10.11 -17.90
CA GLN A 55 -13.17 -10.62 -17.15
C GLN A 55 -12.16 -9.53 -16.77
N VAL A 56 -11.84 -8.64 -17.72
CA VAL A 56 -10.94 -7.51 -17.46
C VAL A 56 -11.55 -6.54 -16.46
N ASP A 57 -12.84 -6.22 -16.60
CA ASP A 57 -13.56 -5.33 -15.67
C ASP A 57 -13.56 -5.91 -14.24
N GLN A 58 -13.82 -7.20 -14.09
CA GLN A 58 -13.74 -7.88 -12.79
C GLN A 58 -12.31 -7.87 -12.22
N ALA A 59 -11.30 -8.04 -13.06
CA ALA A 59 -9.90 -7.98 -12.64
C ALA A 59 -9.53 -6.57 -12.14
N ILE A 60 -9.96 -5.52 -12.84
CA ILE A 60 -9.75 -4.13 -12.43
C ILE A 60 -10.37 -3.89 -11.05
N VAL A 61 -11.62 -4.28 -10.85
CA VAL A 61 -12.31 -4.12 -9.55
C VAL A 61 -11.57 -4.84 -8.42
N ARG A 62 -11.01 -6.03 -8.68
CA ARG A 62 -10.21 -6.77 -7.68
C ARG A 62 -8.92 -6.03 -7.35
N VAL A 63 -8.19 -5.54 -8.35
CA VAL A 63 -6.95 -4.79 -8.15
C VAL A 63 -7.20 -3.49 -7.40
N GLU A 64 -8.31 -2.80 -7.67
CA GLU A 64 -8.70 -1.60 -6.93
C GLU A 64 -8.93 -1.87 -5.44
N LYS A 65 -9.56 -3.00 -5.10
CA LYS A 65 -9.70 -3.42 -3.69
C LYS A 65 -8.34 -3.66 -3.04
N LEU A 66 -7.42 -4.35 -3.72
CA LEU A 66 -6.07 -4.59 -3.22
C LEU A 66 -5.29 -3.28 -3.00
N ILE A 67 -5.45 -2.30 -3.89
CA ILE A 67 -4.86 -0.96 -3.73
C ILE A 67 -5.40 -0.28 -2.48
N LEU A 68 -6.72 -0.31 -2.27
CA LEU A 68 -7.35 0.29 -1.10
C LEU A 68 -6.86 -0.37 0.20
N GLU A 69 -6.82 -1.70 0.24
CA GLU A 69 -6.32 -2.46 1.38
C GLU A 69 -4.86 -2.07 1.72
N ARG A 70 -3.98 -1.98 0.72
CA ARG A 70 -2.59 -1.57 0.95
C ARG A 70 -2.45 -0.15 1.45
N ASN A 71 -3.26 0.78 0.94
CA ASN A 71 -3.27 2.16 1.43
C ASN A 71 -3.67 2.23 2.92
N VAL A 72 -4.65 1.43 3.35
CA VAL A 72 -5.04 1.34 4.77
C VAL A 72 -3.87 0.83 5.61
N ILE A 73 -3.25 -0.30 5.20
CA ILE A 73 -2.11 -0.89 5.92
C ILE A 73 -0.94 0.11 6.05
N ILE A 74 -0.60 0.80 4.97
CA ILE A 74 0.45 1.83 4.99
C ILE A 74 0.07 2.96 5.95
N GLY A 75 -1.17 3.45 5.88
CA GLY A 75 -1.65 4.52 6.77
C GLY A 75 -1.60 4.13 8.25
N GLU A 76 -1.98 2.91 8.60
CA GLU A 76 -1.90 2.39 9.96
C GLU A 76 -0.45 2.31 10.46
N LYS A 77 0.47 1.82 9.63
CA LYS A 77 1.90 1.77 9.94
C LYS A 77 2.50 3.17 10.12
N GLU A 78 2.20 4.10 9.24
CA GLU A 78 2.64 5.49 9.38
C GLU A 78 2.09 6.14 10.65
N GLN A 79 0.85 5.85 11.02
CA GLN A 79 0.27 6.34 12.25
C GLN A 79 0.95 5.73 13.50
N ALA A 80 1.30 4.44 13.45
CA ALA A 80 2.08 3.79 14.51
C ALA A 80 3.44 4.48 14.71
N VAL A 81 4.16 4.79 13.63
CA VAL A 81 5.42 5.56 13.65
C VAL A 81 5.24 6.92 14.31
N ARG A 82 4.21 7.68 13.89
CA ARG A 82 3.92 9.00 14.50
C ARG A 82 3.61 8.90 15.99
N ASN A 83 2.86 7.88 16.39
CA ASN A 83 2.53 7.66 17.80
C ASN A 83 3.77 7.31 18.62
N MET A 84 4.67 6.47 18.09
CA MET A 84 5.93 6.12 18.74
C MET A 84 6.80 7.36 18.99
N TYR A 85 7.01 8.21 17.97
CA TYR A 85 7.82 9.43 18.14
C TYR A 85 7.18 10.43 19.10
N ARG A 86 5.84 10.51 19.12
CA ARG A 86 5.14 11.35 20.10
C ARG A 86 5.41 10.88 21.53
N GLN A 87 5.21 9.59 21.80
CA GLN A 87 5.44 8.98 23.11
C GLN A 87 6.90 9.12 23.55
N TRP A 88 7.85 8.91 22.63
CA TRP A 88 9.26 9.13 22.90
C TRP A 88 9.54 10.56 23.32
N ARG A 89 9.04 11.54 22.58
CA ARG A 89 9.29 12.97 22.86
C ARG A 89 8.74 13.36 24.23
N GLU A 90 7.54 12.90 24.56
CA GLU A 90 6.92 13.11 25.89
C GLU A 90 7.78 12.50 27.01
N LEU A 91 8.35 11.31 26.80
CA LEU A 91 9.25 10.67 27.77
C LEU A 91 10.55 11.47 27.97
N LEU A 92 11.16 11.97 26.89
CA LEU A 92 12.36 12.80 26.99
C LEU A 92 12.11 14.12 27.73
N GLN A 93 10.94 14.74 27.52
CA GLN A 93 10.57 15.98 28.18
C GLN A 93 10.29 15.79 29.68
N ASN A 94 9.74 14.64 30.08
CA ASN A 94 9.45 14.30 31.48
C ASN A 94 10.67 13.78 32.26
N GLN A 95 11.83 13.62 31.61
CA GLN A 95 13.10 13.25 32.24
C GLN A 95 14.04 14.44 32.48
N GLN A 96 13.64 15.66 32.07
CA GLN A 96 14.29 16.92 32.42
C GLN A 96 13.67 17.52 33.68
#